data_AF-A0A067P2X7-F1
#
_entry.id   AF-A0A067P2X7-F1
#
_cell.length_a   1.000
_cell.length_b   1.000
_cell.length_c   1.000
_cell.angle_alpha   90.00
_cell.angle_beta   90.00
_cell.angle_gamma   90.00
#
_symmetry.space_group_name_H-M   'P 1'
#
loop_
_entity.id
_entity.type
_entity.pdbx_description
1 polymer ?
#
loop_
_entity_poly.entity_id
_entity_poly.type
_entity_poly.pdbx_seq_one_letter_code
_entity_poly.pdbx_strand_id
1 'polypeptide(L)' 'IEAHRQRELKCTSIMSSTPPSQARKSKKVKKLLIEGVPASVRSNVWQHLTDSQGERMDGLYTQLGRRGRVAASN' A
#
# COMPACT_ATOMS: atom_id res chain seq x y z
N ILE A 1 -20.89 4.67 -13.65
CA ILE A 1 -20.24 5.63 -12.72
C ILE A 1 -20.53 5.26 -11.27
N GLU A 2 -21.79 5.08 -10.86
CA GLU A 2 -22.13 4.77 -9.47
C GLU A 2 -21.48 3.48 -8.93
N ALA A 3 -21.47 2.39 -9.69
CA ALA A 3 -20.78 1.15 -9.30
C ALA A 3 -19.26 1.30 -9.13
N HIS A 4 -18.64 2.27 -9.82
CA HIS A 4 -17.22 2.58 -9.62
C HIS A 4 -17.03 3.27 -8.27
N ARG A 5 -17.83 4.30 -7.98
CA ARG A 5 -17.82 5.02 -6.71
C ARG A 5 -18.05 4.10 -5.52
N GLN A 6 -19.01 3.18 -5.61
CA GLN A 6 -19.28 2.22 -4.54
C GLN A 6 -18.08 1.30 -4.27
N ARG A 7 -17.34 0.90 -5.30
CA ARG A 7 -16.12 0.10 -5.13
C ARG A 7 -15.00 0.90 -4.48
N GLU A 8 -14.83 2.17 -4.83
CA GLU A 8 -13.87 3.06 -4.17
C GLU A 8 -14.19 3.23 -2.68
N LEU A 9 -15.46 3.50 -2.36
CA LEU A 9 -15.92 3.63 -0.97
C LEU A 9 -15.72 2.34 -0.17
N LYS A 10 -16.06 1.18 -0.75
CA LYS A 10 -15.79 -0.13 -0.14
C LYS A 10 -14.31 -0.33 0.14
N CYS A 11 -13.43 0.05 -0.79
CA CYS A 11 -11.99 -0.06 -0.58
C CYS A 11 -11.50 0.82 0.57
N THR A 12 -11.87 2.10 0.56
CA THR A 12 -11.49 3.05 1.61
C THR A 12 -12.00 2.62 2.99
N SER A 13 -13.23 2.11 3.07
CA SER A 13 -13.82 1.60 4.31
C SER A 13 -13.11 0.35 4.85
N ILE A 14 -12.70 -0.58 3.98
CA ILE A 14 -11.94 -1.77 4.42
C ILE A 14 -10.55 -1.38 4.91
N MET A 15 -9.87 -0.44 4.24
CA MET A 15 -8.56 0.07 4.66
C MET A 15 -8.63 0.87 5.97
N SER A 16 -9.71 1.64 6.21
CA SER A 16 -9.84 2.38 7.48
C SER A 16 -10.15 1.47 8.67
N SER A 17 -10.83 0.34 8.44
CA SER A 17 -11.22 -0.62 9.49
C SER A 17 -10.18 -1.72 9.76
N THR A 18 -9.13 -1.82 8.94
CA THR A 18 -8.08 -2.82 9.11
C THR A 18 -6.76 -2.11 9.36
N PRO A 19 -6.05 -2.36 10.47
CA PRO A 19 -4.71 -1.81 10.66
C PRO A 19 -3.74 -2.32 9.56
N PRO A 20 -2.83 -1.48 9.03
CA PRO A 20 -1.86 -1.87 8.00
C PRO A 20 -1.07 -3.15 8.34
N SER A 21 -0.59 -3.26 9.58
CA SER A 21 0.15 -4.41 10.11
C SER A 21 -0.62 -5.75 10.05
N GLN A 22 -1.95 -5.70 9.99
CA GLN A 22 -2.83 -6.87 9.89
C GLN A 22 -3.46 -7.04 8.51
N ALA A 23 -3.28 -6.08 7.60
CA ALA A 23 -3.96 -6.05 6.31
C ALA A 23 -3.73 -7.33 5.48
N ARG A 24 -2.48 -7.82 5.43
CA ARG A 24 -2.13 -9.05 4.69
C ARG A 24 -2.74 -10.33 5.26
N LYS A 25 -3.13 -10.35 6.53
CA LYS A 25 -3.77 -11.50 7.20
C LYS A 25 -5.30 -11.46 7.09
N SER A 26 -5.87 -10.29 6.84
CA SER A 26 -7.33 -10.09 6.77
C SER A 26 -7.96 -10.79 5.56
N LYS A 27 -8.93 -11.67 5.82
CA LYS A 27 -9.74 -12.31 4.76
C LYS A 27 -10.51 -11.28 3.93
N LYS A 28 -10.98 -10.18 4.56
CA LYS A 28 -11.70 -9.09 3.87
C LYS A 28 -10.80 -8.37 2.87
N VAL A 29 -9.56 -8.07 3.28
CA VAL A 29 -8.57 -7.43 2.41
C VAL A 29 -8.19 -8.35 1.25
N LYS A 30 -7.91 -9.63 1.52
CA LYS A 30 -7.60 -10.61 0.45
C LYS A 30 -8.73 -10.71 -0.58
N LYS A 31 -9.98 -10.77 -0.13
CA LYS A 31 -11.15 -10.80 -1.02
C LYS A 31 -11.23 -9.54 -1.89
N LEU A 32 -11.01 -8.36 -1.30
CA LEU A 32 -10.97 -7.09 -2.03
C LEU A 32 -9.90 -7.09 -3.13
N LEU A 33 -8.72 -7.65 -2.87
CA LEU A 33 -7.64 -7.70 -3.86
C LEU A 33 -7.99 -8.63 -5.04
N ILE A 34 -8.67 -9.75 -4.77
CA ILE A 34 -9.14 -10.69 -5.79
C ILE A 34 -10.23 -10.04 -6.66
N GLU A 35 -11.16 -9.29 -6.05
CA GLU A 35 -12.21 -8.55 -6.77
C GLU A 35 -11.65 -7.39 -7.62
N GLY A 36 -10.41 -6.98 -7.37
CA GLY A 36 -9.71 -5.92 -8.08
C GLY A 36 -9.84 -4.55 -7.39
N VAL A 37 -8.74 -3.78 -7.46
CA VAL A 37 -8.64 -2.46 -6.84
C VAL A 37 -8.80 -1.36 -7.90
N PRO A 38 -9.73 -0.39 -7.72
CA PRO A 38 -9.87 0.75 -8.62
C PRO A 38 -8.56 1.53 -8.76
N ALA A 39 -8.27 2.03 -9.96
CA ALA A 39 -7.00 2.70 -10.25
C ALA A 39 -6.77 3.94 -9.36
N SER A 40 -7.84 4.69 -9.09
CA SER A 40 -7.87 5.89 -8.24
C SER A 40 -7.38 5.67 -6.80
N VAL A 41 -7.63 4.49 -6.22
CA VAL A 41 -7.27 4.16 -4.82
C VAL A 41 -6.11 3.17 -4.73
N ARG A 42 -5.61 2.67 -5.87
CA ARG A 42 -4.61 1.61 -5.94
C ARG A 42 -3.33 1.94 -5.19
N SER A 43 -2.82 3.16 -5.35
CA SER A 43 -1.61 3.62 -4.65
C SER A 43 -1.76 3.49 -3.13
N ASN A 44 -2.86 4.00 -2.58
CA ASN A 44 -3.14 3.97 -1.15
C ASN A 44 -3.30 2.55 -0.63
N VAL A 45 -3.98 1.67 -1.38
CA VAL A 45 -4.13 0.26 -1.00
C VAL A 45 -2.77 -0.44 -0.95
N TRP A 46 -1.92 -0.27 -1.97
CA TRP A 46 -0.59 -0.88 -1.96
C TRP A 46 0.28 -0.37 -0.81
N GLN A 47 0.28 0.95 -0.57
CA GLN A 47 0.98 1.56 0.57
C GLN A 47 0.49 1.02 1.92
N HIS A 48 -0.81 0.77 2.05
CA HIS A 48 -1.40 0.20 3.27
C HIS A 48 -1.02 -1.27 3.47
N LEU A 49 -0.99 -2.07 2.42
CA LEU A 49 -0.60 -3.49 2.49
C LEU A 49 0.84 -3.72 2.96
N THR A 50 1.72 -2.77 2.68
CA THR A 50 3.14 -2.84 3.03
C THR A 50 3.46 -2.08 4.31
N ASP A 51 2.45 -1.60 5.05
CA ASP A 51 2.64 -0.75 6.23
C ASP A 51 3.62 0.41 5.99
N SER A 52 3.51 1.03 4.81
CA SER A 52 4.52 1.98 4.32
C SER A 52 4.73 3.17 5.24
N GLN A 53 3.73 3.58 6.03
CA GLN A 53 3.88 4.70 6.96
C GLN A 53 4.62 4.31 8.24
N GLY A 54 4.46 3.07 8.72
CA GLY A 54 5.23 2.56 9.87
C GLY A 54 6.70 2.33 9.54
N GLU A 55 6.98 1.91 8.31
CA GLU A 55 8.34 1.62 7.82
C GLU A 55 9.04 2.84 7.19
N ARG A 56 8.33 3.97 7.04
CA ARG A 56 8.87 5.15 6.36
C ARG A 56 9.94 5.82 7.22
N MET A 57 11.14 5.94 6.66
CA MET A 57 12.20 6.77 7.19
C MET A 57 12.34 8.03 6.33
N ASP A 58 12.01 9.18 6.90
CA ASP A 58 12.05 10.44 6.17
C ASP A 58 13.46 10.75 5.65
N GLY A 59 13.53 11.15 4.38
CA GLY A 59 14.78 11.49 3.71
C GLY A 59 15.70 10.30 3.34
N LEU A 60 15.40 9.08 3.81
CA LEU A 60 16.27 7.92 3.58
C LEU A 60 16.47 7.62 2.09
N TYR A 61 15.40 7.63 1.29
CA TYR A 61 15.50 7.39 -0.15
C TYR A 61 16.44 8.40 -0.82
N THR A 62 16.29 9.68 -0.49
CA THR A 62 17.17 10.77 -0.98
C THR A 62 18.61 10.57 -0.53
N GLN A 63 18.83 10.17 0.73
CA GLN A 63 20.17 9.89 1.27
C GLN A 63 20.84 8.73 0.53
N LEU A 64 20.10 7.63 0.30
CA LEU A 64 20.61 6.46 -0.43
C LEU A 64 20.94 6.81 -1.88
N GLY A 65 20.13 7.65 -2.54
CA GLY A 65 20.40 8.12 -3.90
C GLY A 65 21.66 8.97 -4.05
N ARG A 66 22.13 9.62 -2.98
CA ARG A 66 23.39 10.37 -2.95
C ARG A 66 24.62 9.50 -2.70
N ARG A 67 24.43 8.25 -2.25
CA ARG A 67 25.54 7.35 -1.95
C ARG A 67 26.26 6.99 -3.25
N GLY A 68 27.59 7.14 -3.26
CA GLY A 68 28.41 6.66 -4.38
C GLY A 68 28.19 5.16 -4.64
N ARG A 69 28.29 4.74 -5.91
CA ARG A 69 28.18 3.32 -6.27
C ARG A 69 29.19 2.51 -5.47
N VAL A 70 28.71 1.57 -4.67
CA VAL A 70 29.56 0.59 -3.99
C VAL A 70 29.83 -0.52 -4.99
N ALA A 71 31.10 -0.85 -5.23
CA ALA A 71 31.46 -2.01 -6.04
C ALA A 71 30.89 -3.28 -5.40
N ALA A 72 30.35 -4.18 -6.22
CA ALA A 72 29.86 -5.45 -5.70
C ALA A 72 31.03 -6.22 -5.05
N SER A 73 30.85 -6.67 -3.81
CA SER A 73 31.79 -7.56 -3.15
C SER A 73 31.63 -8.95 -3.77
N ASN A 74 32.72 -9.52 -4.30
CA ASN A 74 32.78 -10.91 -4.75
C ASN A 74 32.78 -11.88 -3.58
#